data_AF-A0A3L6F2I7-F1
#
_entry.id   AF-A0A3L6F2I7-F1
#
_cell.length_a   1.000
_cell.length_b   1.000
_cell.length_c   1.000
_cell.angle_alpha   90.00
_cell.angle_beta   90.00
_cell.angle_gamma   90.00
#
_symmetry.space_group_name_H-M   'P 1'
#
loop_
_entity.id
_entity.type
_entity.pdbx_description
1 polymer ?
#
loop_
_entity_poly.entity_id
_entity_poly.type
_entity_poly.pdbx_seq_one_letter_code
_entity_poly.pdbx_strand_id
1 'polypeptide(L)'
;MDTSGAGHRVVTNDWMILRYRIKHKKVDIRDLKKWSRQILSGLVYLHNHDPPVIHRDLKCDNIFVNGNQGEVKIGDLGLATILDNACSAHSIIGTPEFMAPELYDEEYNELVDIYAFGMCLLELVTFEYPYCECSNAAQIYRKVSDGEKPGSLAKIGDPEVKLFIEKCIAKVTKRLSANELLMDPFLLDVSDEKIFYPVHPNINTTDTGSPKPSSSFRYDGVASSAGRHDRSGHAQNIHFPFDSEADTSISVATEMVVQLDLTDQDVTAIAEMIDVEICSHIPS
;
A
#
# COMPACT_ATOMS: atom_id res chain seq x y z
N MET A 1 -13.02 -43.63 -12.29
CA MET A 1 -12.92 -42.82 -13.53
C MET A 1 -14.06 -41.83 -13.47
N ASP A 2 -13.89 -40.54 -13.30
CA ASP A 2 -12.71 -39.70 -13.16
C ASP A 2 -13.21 -38.42 -12.47
N THR A 3 -12.48 -37.92 -11.48
CA THR A 3 -12.79 -36.70 -10.73
C THR A 3 -12.07 -35.53 -11.41
N SER A 4 -12.79 -34.66 -12.13
CA SER A 4 -12.23 -33.42 -12.68
C SER A 4 -12.49 -32.25 -11.75
N GLY A 5 -11.41 -31.58 -11.38
CA GLY A 5 -11.33 -30.61 -10.29
C GLY A 5 -12.00 -29.28 -10.62
N ALA A 6 -12.90 -28.87 -9.74
CA ALA A 6 -13.22 -27.48 -9.55
C ALA A 6 -11.96 -26.77 -9.03
N GLY A 7 -11.37 -25.92 -9.87
CA GLY A 7 -10.29 -25.03 -9.49
C GLY A 7 -10.76 -24.16 -8.34
N HIS A 8 -10.26 -24.46 -7.14
CA HIS A 8 -10.47 -23.62 -5.97
C HIS A 8 -9.82 -22.26 -6.26
N ARG A 9 -10.64 -21.22 -6.36
CA ARG A 9 -10.19 -19.81 -6.33
C ARG A 9 -9.39 -19.67 -5.02
N VAL A 10 -8.07 -19.52 -5.11
CA VAL A 10 -7.26 -19.13 -3.96
C VAL A 10 -7.60 -17.68 -3.71
N VAL A 11 -8.57 -17.44 -2.82
CA VAL A 11 -8.70 -16.13 -2.18
C VAL A 11 -7.36 -15.88 -1.50
N THR A 12 -6.59 -14.93 -2.02
CA THR A 12 -5.35 -14.52 -1.36
C THR A 12 -5.75 -13.95 0.00
N ASN A 13 -5.39 -14.64 1.07
CA ASN A 13 -5.59 -14.20 2.46
C ASN A 13 -4.62 -13.06 2.79
N ASP A 14 -4.64 -12.01 1.97
CA ASP A 14 -3.74 -10.87 2.04
C ASP A 14 -4.39 -9.82 2.92
N TRP A 15 -3.77 -9.51 4.05
CA TRP A 15 -4.23 -8.53 5.02
C TRP A 15 -3.44 -7.25 4.84
N MET A 16 -4.07 -6.09 4.95
CA MET A 16 -3.34 -4.83 5.17
C MET A 16 -2.37 -4.99 6.34
N ILE A 17 -1.12 -4.57 6.16
CA ILE A 17 -0.02 -4.88 7.07
C ILE A 17 -0.29 -4.43 8.51
N LEU A 18 -0.91 -3.26 8.68
CA LEU A 18 -1.28 -2.76 10.00
C LEU A 18 -2.38 -3.60 10.65
N ARG A 19 -3.40 -4.03 9.88
CA ARG A 19 -4.45 -4.93 10.39
C ARG A 19 -3.87 -6.28 10.79
N TYR A 20 -2.95 -6.82 10.00
CA TYR A 20 -2.21 -8.03 10.34
C TYR A 20 -1.44 -7.83 11.65
N ARG A 21 -0.67 -6.75 11.77
CA ARG A 21 0.13 -6.42 12.96
C ARG A 21 -0.73 -6.26 14.22
N ILE A 22 -1.89 -5.60 14.14
CA ILE A 22 -2.84 -5.43 15.27
C ILE A 22 -3.40 -6.78 15.72
N LYS A 23 -3.75 -7.66 14.78
CA LYS A 23 -4.29 -9.00 15.07
C LYS A 23 -3.22 -9.92 15.67
N HIS A 24 -1.98 -9.81 15.21
CA HIS A 24 -0.86 -10.67 15.59
C HIS A 24 0.09 -9.95 16.56
N LYS A 25 -0.31 -9.82 17.83
CA LYS A 25 0.48 -9.10 18.88
C LYS A 25 1.87 -9.69 19.20
N LYS A 26 2.22 -10.85 18.65
CA LYS A 26 3.52 -11.52 18.85
C LYS A 26 4.56 -11.19 17.79
N VAL A 27 4.24 -10.35 16.80
CA VAL A 27 5.18 -9.98 15.75
C VAL A 27 6.38 -9.28 16.40
N ASP A 28 7.55 -9.89 16.27
CA ASP A 28 8.77 -9.42 16.92
C ASP A 28 9.59 -8.50 15.99
N ILE A 29 10.77 -8.09 16.44
CA ILE A 29 11.67 -7.23 15.66
C ILE A 29 12.18 -7.94 14.39
N ARG A 30 12.31 -9.27 14.41
CA ARG A 30 12.78 -10.04 13.25
C ARG A 30 11.74 -10.00 12.14
N ASP A 31 10.47 -10.15 12.49
CA ASP A 31 9.37 -10.03 11.52
C ASP A 31 9.30 -8.62 10.92
N LEU A 32 9.48 -7.58 11.74
CA LEU A 32 9.54 -6.19 11.26
C LEU A 32 10.69 -5.98 10.27
N LYS A 33 11.89 -6.49 10.58
CA LYS A 33 13.05 -6.46 9.67
C LYS A 33 12.75 -7.23 8.38
N LYS A 34 12.10 -8.40 8.45
CA LYS A 34 11.69 -9.19 7.27
C LYS A 34 10.71 -8.42 6.38
N TRP A 35 9.68 -7.79 6.95
CA TRP A 35 8.74 -6.97 6.19
C TRP A 35 9.42 -5.75 5.58
N SER A 36 10.28 -5.06 6.34
CA SER A 36 11.08 -3.94 5.86
C SER A 36 11.89 -4.31 4.62
N ARG A 37 12.60 -5.45 4.66
CA ARG A 37 13.38 -5.95 3.51
C ARG A 37 12.51 -6.23 2.29
N GLN A 38 11.33 -6.85 2.46
CA GLN A 38 10.43 -7.15 1.35
C GLN A 38 9.85 -5.88 0.72
N ILE A 39 9.41 -4.92 1.53
CA ILE A 39 8.90 -3.62 1.06
C ILE A 39 10.01 -2.87 0.31
N LEU A 40 11.20 -2.75 0.90
CA LEU A 40 12.34 -2.09 0.24
C LEU A 40 12.75 -2.80 -1.05
N SER A 41 12.68 -4.13 -1.11
CA SER A 41 12.95 -4.87 -2.36
C SER A 41 11.90 -4.57 -3.44
N GLY A 42 10.64 -4.42 -3.06
CA GLY A 42 9.58 -3.96 -3.96
C GLY A 42 9.82 -2.53 -4.46
N LEU A 43 10.25 -1.62 -3.58
CA LEU A 43 10.62 -0.25 -3.98
C LEU A 43 11.84 -0.23 -4.90
N VAL A 44 12.89 -1.02 -4.63
CA VAL A 44 14.03 -1.18 -5.55
C VAL A 44 13.57 -1.63 -6.93
N TYR A 45 12.62 -2.57 -7.00
CA TYR A 45 12.06 -3.02 -8.27
C TYR A 45 11.39 -1.87 -9.04
N LEU A 46 10.53 -1.08 -8.38
CA LEU A 46 9.85 0.06 -9.00
C LEU A 46 10.84 1.15 -9.45
N HIS A 47 11.75 1.53 -8.56
CA HIS A 47 12.69 2.64 -8.73
C HIS A 47 13.77 2.36 -9.79
N ASN A 48 14.08 1.09 -10.07
CA ASN A 48 15.06 0.70 -11.10
C ASN A 48 14.49 0.59 -12.52
N HIS A 49 13.21 0.90 -12.74
CA HIS A 49 12.68 1.00 -14.11
C HIS A 49 13.32 2.17 -14.86
N ASP A 50 13.29 2.09 -16.20
CA ASP A 50 13.74 3.17 -17.07
C ASP A 50 12.57 3.67 -17.94
N PRO A 51 11.96 4.83 -17.62
CA PRO A 51 12.29 5.70 -16.48
C PRO A 51 11.70 5.19 -15.14
N PRO A 52 12.16 5.69 -13.98
CA PRO A 52 11.73 5.21 -12.66
C PRO A 52 10.22 5.31 -12.43
N VAL A 53 9.65 4.28 -11.79
CA VAL A 53 8.25 4.29 -11.32
C VAL A 53 8.22 4.71 -9.86
N ILE A 54 7.49 5.79 -9.55
CA ILE A 54 7.31 6.31 -8.19
C ILE A 54 5.91 5.98 -7.71
N HIS A 55 5.77 5.40 -6.50
CA HIS A 55 4.49 4.95 -5.95
C HIS A 55 3.58 6.12 -5.53
N ARG A 56 4.13 7.13 -4.85
CA ARG A 56 3.47 8.38 -4.41
C ARG A 56 2.37 8.29 -3.35
N ASP A 57 1.69 7.15 -3.19
CA ASP A 57 0.74 6.91 -2.10
C ASP A 57 1.06 5.63 -1.30
N LEU A 58 2.35 5.44 -1.00
CA LEU A 58 2.77 4.32 -0.15
C LEU A 58 2.29 4.60 1.29
N LYS A 59 1.46 3.70 1.83
CA LYS A 59 0.94 3.76 3.20
C LYS A 59 0.62 2.35 3.69
N CYS A 60 0.37 2.19 5.00
CA CYS A 60 0.05 0.88 5.57
C CYS A 60 -1.21 0.24 4.96
N ASP A 61 -2.16 1.02 4.46
CA ASP A 61 -3.35 0.52 3.75
C ASP A 61 -3.02 -0.11 2.39
N ASN A 62 -1.90 0.32 1.77
CA ASN A 62 -1.45 -0.11 0.45
C ASN A 62 -0.32 -1.15 0.52
N ILE A 63 -0.06 -1.72 1.71
CA ILE A 63 0.93 -2.78 1.93
C ILE A 63 0.20 -4.00 2.48
N PHE A 64 0.36 -5.14 1.80
CA PHE A 64 -0.39 -6.36 2.08
C PHE A 64 0.53 -7.48 2.54
N VAL A 65 0.09 -8.26 3.53
CA VAL A 65 0.79 -9.42 4.06
C VAL A 65 -0.05 -10.67 3.83
N ASN A 66 0.51 -11.65 3.13
CA ASN A 66 -0.09 -12.96 2.98
C ASN A 66 -0.02 -13.71 4.33
N GLY A 67 -1.18 -13.96 4.94
CA GLY A 67 -1.27 -14.53 6.28
C GLY A 67 -0.70 -15.95 6.44
N ASN A 68 -0.50 -16.69 5.35
CA ASN A 68 0.01 -18.07 5.38
C ASN A 68 1.53 -18.15 5.18
N GLN A 69 2.12 -17.20 4.45
CA GLN A 69 3.52 -17.25 4.03
C GLN A 69 4.36 -16.09 4.56
N GLY A 70 3.74 -15.05 5.12
CA GLY A 70 4.43 -13.84 5.59
C GLY A 70 5.04 -13.00 4.47
N GLU A 71 4.63 -13.26 3.22
CA GLU A 71 5.02 -12.48 2.05
C GLU A 71 4.36 -11.11 2.08
N VAL A 72 5.15 -10.06 1.80
CA VAL A 72 4.68 -8.68 1.75
C VAL A 72 4.65 -8.19 0.31
N LYS A 73 3.55 -7.56 -0.08
CA LYS A 73 3.37 -6.97 -1.41
C LYS A 73 2.97 -5.51 -1.27
N ILE A 74 3.53 -4.68 -2.14
CA ILE A 74 3.09 -3.31 -2.34
C ILE A 74 1.91 -3.36 -3.32
N GLY A 75 0.79 -2.78 -2.96
CA GLY A 75 -0.41 -2.67 -3.79
C GLY A 75 -0.79 -1.23 -4.06
N ASP A 76 -1.88 -1.05 -4.81
CA ASP A 76 -2.43 0.25 -5.23
C ASP A 76 -1.40 1.20 -5.88
N LEU A 77 -1.12 0.91 -7.15
CA LEU A 77 -0.35 1.79 -8.03
C LEU A 77 -1.23 2.82 -8.74
N GLY A 78 -2.45 3.09 -8.27
CA GLY A 78 -3.41 4.00 -8.92
C GLY A 78 -2.91 5.44 -9.04
N LEU A 79 -1.95 5.82 -8.20
CA LEU A 79 -1.27 7.11 -8.21
C LEU A 79 0.20 7.02 -8.66
N ALA A 80 0.64 5.82 -9.02
CA ALA A 80 2.01 5.61 -9.47
C ALA A 80 2.21 6.35 -10.80
N THR A 81 3.36 7.01 -10.92
CA THR A 81 3.70 7.76 -12.13
C THR A 81 5.06 7.36 -12.63
N ILE A 82 5.20 7.40 -13.95
CA ILE A 82 6.45 7.28 -14.68
C ILE A 82 7.03 8.70 -14.71
N LEU A 83 8.23 8.90 -14.14
CA LEU A 83 8.86 10.22 -14.16
C LEU A 83 9.37 10.53 -15.58
N ASP A 84 8.48 10.98 -16.46
CA ASP A 84 8.84 11.57 -17.74
C ASP A 84 9.04 13.07 -17.54
N ASN A 85 10.17 13.62 -18.02
CA ASN A 85 10.63 15.01 -17.81
C ASN A 85 9.65 16.09 -18.34
N ALA A 86 8.48 15.69 -18.85
CA ALA A 86 7.48 16.54 -19.49
C ALA A 86 6.19 16.74 -18.67
N CYS A 87 5.98 16.02 -17.56
CA CYS A 87 4.73 16.12 -16.80
C CYS A 87 4.98 16.33 -15.31
N SER A 88 5.21 17.59 -14.91
CA SER A 88 4.96 18.04 -13.54
C SER A 88 3.50 17.74 -13.18
N ALA A 89 3.27 16.75 -12.33
CA ALA A 89 1.94 16.41 -11.85
C ALA A 89 1.48 17.45 -10.80
N HIS A 90 0.78 18.49 -11.26
CA HIS A 90 0.37 19.69 -10.50
C HIS A 90 -0.76 19.49 -9.46
N SER A 91 -1.02 18.27 -9.01
CA SER A 91 -2.07 17.99 -8.03
C SER A 91 -1.46 17.41 -6.75
N ILE A 92 -1.71 18.07 -5.62
CA ILE A 92 -1.41 17.55 -4.27
C ILE A 92 -2.32 16.33 -4.07
N ILE A 93 -1.83 15.16 -4.49
CA ILE A 93 -2.50 13.87 -4.33
C ILE A 93 -1.65 13.04 -3.37
N GLY A 94 -2.31 12.37 -2.43
CA GLY A 94 -1.69 11.51 -1.43
C GLY A 94 -2.28 11.75 -0.04
N THR A 95 -1.77 11.01 0.92
CA THR A 95 -2.17 11.08 2.33
C THR A 95 -1.16 11.94 3.10
N PRO A 96 -1.48 13.18 3.52
CA PRO A 96 -0.52 14.17 4.05
C PRO A 96 0.43 13.66 5.13
N GLU A 97 -0.02 12.72 5.95
CA GLU A 97 0.70 12.07 7.04
C GLU A 97 1.91 11.25 6.57
N PHE A 98 1.88 10.79 5.32
CA PHE A 98 2.92 9.98 4.68
C PHE A 98 3.72 10.75 3.62
N MET A 99 3.30 11.96 3.28
CA MET A 99 3.89 12.75 2.19
C MET A 99 5.21 13.40 2.63
N ALA A 100 6.24 13.25 1.79
CA ALA A 100 7.51 13.94 1.97
C ALA A 100 7.37 15.45 1.71
N PRO A 101 8.15 16.32 2.37
CA PRO A 101 8.06 17.77 2.19
C PRO A 101 8.30 18.21 0.75
N GLU A 102 9.22 17.57 0.03
CA GLU A 102 9.53 17.91 -1.37
C GLU A 102 8.43 17.52 -2.36
N LEU A 103 7.41 16.75 -1.94
CA LEU A 103 6.28 16.41 -2.81
C LEU A 103 5.36 17.63 -3.06
N TYR A 104 5.52 18.70 -2.27
CA TYR A 104 4.87 19.99 -2.48
C TYR A 104 5.67 20.91 -3.43
N ASP A 105 6.89 20.53 -3.78
CA ASP A 105 7.72 21.22 -4.76
C ASP A 105 7.47 20.64 -6.17
N GLU A 106 7.85 21.37 -7.23
CA GLU A 106 7.66 20.93 -8.62
C GLU A 106 8.63 19.80 -9.03
N GLU A 107 9.75 19.65 -8.31
CA GLU A 107 10.79 18.67 -8.57
C GLU A 107 10.96 17.73 -7.37
N TYR A 108 10.60 16.46 -7.57
CA TYR A 108 10.84 15.38 -6.60
C TYR A 108 11.26 14.11 -7.33
N ASN A 109 11.80 13.15 -6.59
CA ASN A 109 12.27 11.88 -7.12
C ASN A 109 11.69 10.71 -6.31
N GLU A 110 12.16 9.50 -6.57
CA GLU A 110 11.70 8.26 -5.95
C GLU A 110 11.89 8.21 -4.42
N LEU A 111 12.70 9.11 -3.85
CA LEU A 111 12.95 9.17 -2.40
C LEU A 111 11.72 9.58 -1.59
N VAL A 112 10.67 10.12 -2.23
CA VAL A 112 9.39 10.37 -1.56
C VAL A 112 8.75 9.07 -1.05
N ASP A 113 8.93 7.95 -1.76
CA ASP A 113 8.44 6.64 -1.33
C ASP A 113 9.22 6.12 -0.11
N ILE A 114 10.50 6.51 0.03
CA ILE A 114 11.32 6.14 1.19
C ILE A 114 10.86 6.88 2.45
N TYR A 115 10.46 8.14 2.32
CA TYR A 115 9.86 8.88 3.43
C TYR A 115 8.56 8.22 3.88
N ALA A 116 7.69 7.91 2.93
CA ALA A 116 6.42 7.23 3.16
C ALA A 116 6.63 5.85 3.82
N PHE A 117 7.62 5.08 3.37
CA PHE A 117 8.05 3.83 4.00
C PHE A 117 8.46 4.03 5.47
N GLY A 118 9.22 5.08 5.76
CA GLY A 118 9.58 5.45 7.13
C GLY A 118 8.36 5.74 8.01
N MET A 119 7.34 6.41 7.46
CA MET A 119 6.07 6.66 8.15
C MET A 119 5.27 5.37 8.40
N CYS A 120 5.26 4.43 7.44
CA CYS A 120 4.67 3.10 7.65
C CYS A 120 5.35 2.35 8.80
N LEU A 121 6.69 2.35 8.85
CA LEU A 121 7.42 1.70 9.95
C LEU A 121 7.14 2.36 11.30
N LEU A 122 7.06 3.69 11.34
CA LEU A 122 6.70 4.42 12.54
C LEU A 122 5.33 3.99 13.06
N GLU A 123 4.33 3.91 12.20
CA GLU A 123 2.98 3.46 12.55
C GLU A 123 2.97 2.00 13.02
N LEU A 124 3.66 1.10 12.31
CA LEU A 124 3.73 -0.33 12.66
C LEU A 124 4.37 -0.58 14.03
N VAL A 125 5.33 0.25 14.43
CA VAL A 125 6.04 0.12 15.70
C VAL A 125 5.29 0.77 16.85
N THR A 126 4.68 1.93 16.60
CA THR A 126 4.04 2.74 17.66
C THR A 126 2.55 2.47 17.80
N PHE A 127 1.92 1.88 16.79
CA PHE A 127 0.46 1.76 16.65
C PHE A 127 -0.27 3.11 16.68
N GLU A 128 0.45 4.19 16.39
CA GLU A 128 -0.10 5.54 16.30
C GLU A 128 0.03 6.04 14.88
N TYR A 129 -1.07 6.58 14.35
CA TYR A 129 -1.10 7.21 13.05
C TYR A 129 -0.09 8.38 13.01
N PRO A 130 0.74 8.52 11.96
CA PRO A 130 1.71 9.60 11.88
C PRO A 130 1.03 10.96 12.02
N TYR A 131 1.64 11.86 12.81
CA TYR A 131 1.11 13.18 13.11
C TYR A 131 -0.32 13.21 13.72
N CYS A 132 -0.75 12.14 14.41
CA CYS A 132 -2.07 12.10 15.07
C CYS A 132 -2.31 13.22 16.11
N GLU A 133 -1.26 13.92 16.54
CA GLU A 133 -1.38 15.11 17.38
C GLU A 133 -1.86 16.37 16.62
N CYS A 134 -1.93 16.34 15.29
CA CYS A 134 -2.41 17.43 14.45
C CYS A 134 -3.92 17.30 14.20
N SER A 135 -4.63 18.43 14.14
CA SER A 135 -6.07 18.46 13.93
C SER A 135 -6.49 18.47 12.45
N ASN A 136 -5.57 18.76 11.54
CA ASN A 136 -5.83 18.81 10.09
C ASN A 136 -4.53 18.80 9.27
N ALA A 137 -4.68 18.57 7.96
CA ALA A 137 -3.60 18.53 6.98
C ALA A 137 -2.74 19.80 6.94
N ALA A 138 -3.30 21.00 7.18
CA ALA A 138 -2.53 22.24 7.16
C ALA A 138 -1.51 22.31 8.32
N GLN A 139 -1.86 21.76 9.49
CA GLN A 139 -0.92 21.64 10.60
C GLN A 139 0.19 20.63 10.31
N ILE A 140 -0.15 19.51 9.66
CA ILE A 140 0.81 18.50 9.22
C ILE A 140 1.79 19.12 8.23
N TYR A 141 1.29 19.77 7.18
CA TYR A 141 2.09 20.48 6.19
C TYR A 141 3.06 21.47 6.84
N ARG A 142 2.59 22.29 7.79
CA ARG A 142 3.44 23.25 8.50
C ARG A 142 4.59 22.55 9.23
N LYS A 143 4.28 21.51 10.02
CA LYS A 143 5.28 20.73 10.75
C LYS A 143 6.29 20.07 9.83
N VAL A 144 5.82 19.41 8.78
CA VAL A 144 6.64 18.73 7.78
C VAL A 144 7.58 19.73 7.09
N SER A 145 7.06 20.90 6.70
CA SER A 145 7.84 21.99 6.09
C SER A 145 8.91 22.56 7.03
N ASP A 146 8.60 22.67 8.33
CA ASP A 146 9.53 23.13 9.36
C ASP A 146 10.55 22.03 9.78
N GLY A 147 10.41 20.81 9.25
CA GLY A 147 11.23 19.66 9.61
C GLY A 147 10.91 19.05 10.98
N GLU A 148 9.73 19.37 11.53
CA GLU A 148 9.21 18.75 12.75
C GLU A 148 8.71 17.33 12.45
N LYS A 149 9.25 16.34 13.17
CA LYS A 149 8.88 14.93 13.05
C LYS A 149 7.62 14.61 13.89
N PRO A 150 6.88 13.53 13.59
CA PRO A 150 5.73 13.12 14.40
C PRO A 150 6.08 12.89 15.87
N GLY A 151 5.17 13.26 16.78
CA GLY A 151 5.36 13.04 18.22
C GLY A 151 5.55 11.56 18.60
N SER A 152 4.96 10.64 17.83
CA SER A 152 5.08 9.19 18.04
C SER A 152 6.52 8.67 17.90
N LEU A 153 7.39 9.37 17.18
CA LEU A 153 8.82 8.99 17.04
C LEU A 153 9.56 9.01 18.39
N ALA A 154 9.14 9.87 19.32
CA ALA A 154 9.71 9.92 20.67
C ALA A 154 9.32 8.70 21.53
N LYS A 155 8.28 7.96 21.13
CA LYS A 155 7.74 6.80 21.86
C LYS A 155 8.40 5.48 21.48
N ILE A 156 9.26 5.47 20.45
CA ILE A 156 10.01 4.28 20.05
C ILE A 156 11.07 3.97 21.12
N GLY A 157 10.90 2.84 21.81
CA GLY A 157 11.83 2.39 22.85
C GLY A 157 13.13 1.77 22.32
N ASP A 158 13.10 1.18 21.13
CA ASP A 158 14.27 0.57 20.50
C ASP A 158 15.10 1.62 19.72
N PRO A 159 16.35 1.91 20.11
CA PRO A 159 17.16 2.94 19.49
C PRO A 159 17.58 2.59 18.05
N GLU A 160 17.73 1.32 17.70
CA GLU A 160 18.11 0.91 16.34
C GLU A 160 16.93 1.10 15.38
N VAL A 161 15.73 0.70 15.80
CA VAL A 161 14.48 0.93 15.03
C VAL A 161 14.27 2.43 14.82
N LYS A 162 14.44 3.22 15.89
CA LYS A 162 14.30 4.68 15.82
C LYS A 162 15.30 5.27 14.83
N LEU A 163 16.57 4.91 14.93
CA LEU A 163 17.62 5.40 14.04
C LEU A 163 17.35 5.02 12.58
N PHE A 164 16.85 3.81 12.33
CA PHE A 164 16.51 3.35 10.99
C PHE A 164 15.36 4.17 10.38
N ILE A 165 14.27 4.39 11.15
CA ILE A 165 13.16 5.26 10.72
C ILE A 165 13.66 6.68 10.47
N GLU A 166 14.54 7.21 11.32
CA GLU A 166 15.10 8.56 11.15
C GLU A 166 15.93 8.73 9.87
N LYS A 167 16.59 7.68 9.38
CA LYS A 167 17.26 7.69 8.07
C LYS A 167 16.25 7.75 6.93
N CYS A 168 15.11 7.08 7.07
CA CYS A 168 14.03 7.08 6.08
C CYS A 168 13.30 8.43 6.01
N ILE A 169 13.02 9.07 7.15
CA ILE A 169 12.31 10.36 7.21
C ILE A 169 13.26 11.57 7.27
N ALA A 170 14.52 11.41 6.88
CA ALA A 170 15.48 12.50 6.80
C ALA A 170 15.11 13.50 5.69
N LYS A 171 15.74 14.69 5.72
CA LYS A 171 15.72 15.61 4.57
C LYS A 171 16.20 14.87 3.32
N VAL A 172 15.62 15.18 2.16
CA VAL A 172 15.90 14.49 0.88
C VAL A 172 17.40 14.34 0.61
N THR A 173 18.21 15.36 0.91
CA THR A 173 19.68 15.36 0.71
C THR A 173 20.47 14.39 1.60
N LYS A 174 19.85 13.85 2.65
CA LYS A 174 20.43 12.89 3.58
C LYS A 174 19.63 11.58 3.64
N ARG A 175 18.53 11.49 2.90
CA ARG A 175 17.65 10.32 2.89
C ARG A 175 18.30 9.26 2.04
N LEU A 176 18.43 8.06 2.60
CA LEU A 176 19.00 6.92 1.89
C LEU A 176 18.00 6.40 0.86
N SER A 177 18.48 5.86 -0.25
CA SER A 177 17.68 5.11 -1.22
C SER A 177 17.26 3.73 -0.68
N ALA A 178 16.32 3.07 -1.37
CA ALA A 178 15.90 1.71 -1.00
C ALA A 178 17.08 0.71 -1.03
N ASN A 179 17.98 0.83 -2.02
CA ASN A 179 19.18 -0.01 -2.12
C ASN A 179 20.14 0.19 -0.94
N GLU A 180 20.36 1.44 -0.53
CA GLU A 180 21.24 1.75 0.60
C GLU A 180 20.63 1.27 1.93
N LEU A 181 19.31 1.43 2.11
CA LEU A 181 18.62 0.93 3.30
C LEU A 181 18.67 -0.60 3.43
N LEU A 182 18.60 -1.34 2.31
CA LEU A 182 18.77 -2.80 2.33
C LEU A 182 20.14 -3.27 2.83
N MET A 183 21.15 -2.39 2.75
CA MET A 183 22.51 -2.61 3.24
C MET A 183 22.74 -2.01 4.64
N ASP A 184 21.72 -1.38 5.24
CA ASP A 184 21.84 -0.80 6.57
C ASP A 184 22.05 -1.88 7.64
N PRO A 185 22.94 -1.68 8.63
CA PRO A 185 23.19 -2.65 9.69
C PRO A 185 21.93 -3.15 10.38
N PHE A 186 20.90 -2.30 10.51
CA PHE A 186 19.61 -2.70 11.07
C PHE A 186 19.00 -3.92 10.34
N LEU A 187 19.18 -4.05 9.03
CA LEU A 187 18.59 -5.11 8.21
C LEU A 187 19.55 -6.27 7.88
N LEU A 188 20.81 -6.21 8.30
CA LEU A 188 21.81 -7.25 7.99
C LEU A 188 21.68 -8.52 8.85
N ASP A 189 21.17 -8.43 10.09
CA ASP A 189 21.03 -9.58 11.00
C ASP A 189 20.03 -10.66 10.55
N VAL A 190 19.36 -10.48 9.41
CA VAL A 190 18.30 -11.37 8.89
C VAL A 190 18.76 -12.11 7.62
N SER A 191 20.03 -12.00 7.22
CA SER A 191 20.56 -12.48 5.94
C SER A 191 20.64 -14.01 5.77
N ASP A 192 20.29 -14.82 6.79
CA ASP A 192 20.49 -16.28 6.76
C ASP A 192 19.31 -17.09 6.15
N GLU A 193 18.21 -16.45 5.75
CA GLU A 193 17.10 -17.14 5.06
C GLU A 193 16.94 -16.62 3.63
N LYS A 194 16.89 -17.55 2.66
CA LYS A 194 16.79 -17.30 1.21
C LYS A 194 15.62 -16.34 0.89
N ILE A 195 15.92 -15.06 0.71
CA ILE A 195 15.01 -14.11 0.09
C ILE A 195 15.03 -14.39 -1.42
N PHE A 196 13.85 -14.64 -1.99
CA PHE A 196 13.68 -14.82 -3.43
C PHE A 196 13.86 -13.45 -4.11
N TYR A 197 15.08 -13.16 -4.55
CA TYR A 197 15.29 -12.03 -5.44
C TYR A 197 14.54 -12.32 -6.74
N PRO A 198 13.70 -11.40 -7.25
CA PRO A 198 13.16 -11.53 -8.59
C PRO A 198 14.35 -11.62 -9.55
N VAL A 199 14.43 -12.75 -10.25
CA VAL A 199 15.49 -13.06 -11.21
C VAL A 199 15.51 -11.98 -12.26
N HIS A 200 16.65 -11.29 -12.42
CA HIS A 200 16.88 -10.39 -13.56
C HIS A 200 16.57 -11.12 -14.86
N PRO A 201 15.76 -10.58 -15.78
CA PRO A 201 15.57 -11.19 -17.07
C PRO A 201 16.88 -11.07 -17.86
N ASN A 202 17.61 -12.18 -17.94
CA ASN A 202 18.73 -12.33 -18.87
C ASN A 202 18.13 -12.34 -20.28
N ILE A 203 18.27 -11.22 -20.99
CA ILE A 203 18.03 -11.13 -22.43
C ILE A 203 19.09 -12.01 -23.08
N ASN A 204 18.71 -13.23 -23.48
CA ASN A 204 19.17 -13.94 -24.68
C ASN A 204 18.65 -15.37 -24.67
N THR A 205 17.54 -15.61 -25.36
CA THR A 205 17.38 -16.74 -26.30
C THR A 205 16.06 -16.58 -27.04
N THR A 206 16.18 -16.54 -28.36
CA THR A 206 15.13 -16.66 -29.36
C THR A 206 14.33 -17.96 -29.20
N ASP A 207 13.01 -17.89 -29.04
CA ASP A 207 12.08 -18.74 -29.80
C ASP A 207 10.65 -18.19 -29.75
N THR A 208 9.93 -18.55 -30.80
CA THR A 208 8.69 -18.04 -31.37
C THR A 208 7.42 -18.53 -30.65
N GLY A 209 6.41 -17.65 -30.56
CA GLY A 209 5.03 -18.04 -30.22
C GLY A 209 4.25 -17.02 -29.38
N SER A 210 3.64 -16.04 -30.02
CA SER A 210 2.72 -15.08 -29.38
C SER A 210 1.35 -15.70 -29.03
N PRO A 211 0.80 -15.49 -27.82
CA PRO A 211 -0.64 -15.52 -27.59
C PRO A 211 -1.21 -14.09 -27.53
N LYS A 212 -2.38 -13.92 -28.16
CA LYS A 212 -3.18 -12.69 -28.22
C LYS A 212 -3.71 -12.26 -26.83
N PRO A 213 -4.01 -10.97 -26.59
CA PRO A 213 -4.64 -10.52 -25.36
C PRO A 213 -6.14 -10.86 -25.37
N SER A 214 -6.64 -11.46 -24.29
CA SER A 214 -8.07 -11.58 -23.99
C SER A 214 -8.44 -10.46 -23.03
N SER A 215 -9.46 -9.67 -23.40
CA SER A 215 -9.99 -8.53 -22.68
C SER A 215 -10.82 -8.97 -21.47
N SER A 216 -10.27 -8.97 -20.27
CA SER A 216 -11.05 -8.98 -19.02
C SER A 216 -10.86 -7.63 -18.33
N PHE A 217 -11.91 -6.81 -18.24
CA PHE A 217 -11.87 -5.53 -17.53
C PHE A 217 -12.14 -5.79 -16.05
N ARG A 218 -11.17 -5.43 -15.18
CA ARG A 218 -11.36 -5.41 -13.73
C ARG A 218 -11.62 -3.98 -13.30
N TYR A 219 -12.73 -3.75 -12.61
CA TYR A 219 -13.11 -2.46 -12.07
C TYR A 219 -12.89 -2.45 -10.55
N ASP A 220 -12.44 -1.32 -10.02
CA ASP A 220 -12.31 -1.11 -8.58
C ASP A 220 -13.44 -0.17 -8.15
N GLY A 221 -14.50 -0.74 -7.56
CA GLY A 221 -15.72 -0.02 -7.24
C GLY A 221 -15.64 0.70 -5.89
N VAL A 222 -16.26 1.88 -5.80
CA VAL A 222 -16.36 2.66 -4.55
C VAL A 222 -17.82 2.70 -4.10
N ALA A 223 -18.16 1.98 -3.03
CA ALA A 223 -19.47 2.11 -2.38
C ALA A 223 -19.35 3.03 -1.16
N SER A 224 -20.13 4.10 -1.16
CA SER A 224 -20.29 4.95 0.02
C SER A 224 -21.34 4.32 0.94
N SER A 225 -20.97 4.03 2.19
CA SER A 225 -21.96 3.60 3.18
C SER A 225 -22.87 4.79 3.56
N ALA A 226 -23.95 4.98 2.81
CA ALA A 226 -24.99 5.95 3.13
C ALA A 226 -25.76 5.50 4.37
N GLY A 227 -25.19 5.72 5.57
CA GLY A 227 -25.85 5.34 6.82
C GLY A 227 -25.05 5.45 8.11
N ARG A 228 -23.71 5.60 8.07
CA ARG A 228 -22.95 5.89 9.29
C ARG A 228 -21.94 7.01 9.06
N HIS A 229 -22.26 8.14 9.68
CA HIS A 229 -21.26 9.02 10.23
C HIS A 229 -20.48 8.28 11.31
N ASP A 230 -19.15 8.24 11.24
CA ASP A 230 -18.29 8.03 12.40
C ASP A 230 -18.72 9.02 13.53
N ARG A 231 -18.29 8.82 14.78
CA ARG A 231 -18.36 9.84 15.84
C ARG A 231 -17.75 11.20 15.41
N SER A 232 -17.06 11.25 14.28
CA SER A 232 -16.56 12.43 13.58
C SER A 232 -17.39 12.95 12.39
N GLY A 233 -18.51 12.32 11.99
CA GLY A 233 -19.33 12.79 10.87
C GLY A 233 -18.94 12.30 9.47
N HIS A 234 -17.89 11.50 9.29
CA HIS A 234 -17.38 11.16 7.95
C HIS A 234 -18.04 9.91 7.38
N ALA A 235 -18.38 9.96 6.09
CA ALA A 235 -18.81 8.80 5.30
C ALA A 235 -17.61 7.91 5.00
N GLN A 236 -17.76 6.60 5.16
CA GLN A 236 -16.71 5.63 4.90
C GLN A 236 -16.86 5.09 3.47
N ASN A 237 -15.82 5.31 2.65
CA ASN A 237 -15.70 4.75 1.31
C ASN A 237 -15.19 3.32 1.43
N ILE A 238 -15.90 2.39 0.79
CA ILE A 238 -15.55 0.98 0.77
C ILE A 238 -15.14 0.63 -0.66
N HIS A 239 -13.88 0.24 -0.81
CA HIS A 239 -13.32 -0.21 -2.07
C HIS A 239 -13.44 -1.74 -2.19
N PHE A 240 -13.84 -2.22 -3.36
CA PHE A 240 -13.95 -3.65 -3.62
C PHE A 240 -13.64 -3.95 -5.09
N PRO A 241 -12.93 -5.06 -5.37
CA PRO A 241 -12.72 -5.52 -6.73
C PRO A 241 -14.05 -6.04 -7.31
N PHE A 242 -14.37 -5.66 -8.54
CA PHE A 242 -15.54 -6.13 -9.26
C PHE A 242 -15.16 -6.64 -10.66
N ASP A 243 -15.46 -7.90 -10.94
CA ASP A 243 -15.30 -8.54 -12.24
C ASP A 243 -16.65 -8.55 -12.98
N SER A 244 -16.77 -7.79 -14.07
CA SER A 244 -18.03 -7.65 -14.81
C SER A 244 -18.56 -8.93 -15.45
N GLU A 245 -17.71 -9.95 -15.60
CA GLU A 245 -18.12 -11.24 -16.19
C GLU A 245 -18.39 -12.30 -15.12
N ALA A 246 -17.71 -12.23 -13.98
CA ALA A 246 -17.78 -13.24 -12.94
C ALA A 246 -18.65 -12.85 -11.73
N ASP A 247 -18.85 -11.55 -11.48
CA ASP A 247 -19.47 -11.06 -10.26
C ASP A 247 -20.86 -10.45 -10.52
N THR A 248 -21.73 -10.57 -9.51
CA THR A 248 -22.99 -9.83 -9.44
C THR A 248 -22.94 -8.87 -8.25
N SER A 249 -23.63 -7.74 -8.36
CA SER A 249 -23.71 -6.74 -7.28
C SER A 249 -24.24 -7.33 -5.97
N ILE A 250 -25.14 -8.31 -6.05
CA ILE A 250 -25.67 -9.06 -4.90
C ILE A 250 -24.60 -9.96 -4.26
N SER A 251 -23.80 -10.69 -5.06
CA SER A 251 -22.74 -11.54 -4.51
C SER A 251 -21.68 -10.73 -3.77
N VAL A 252 -21.31 -9.58 -4.33
CA VAL A 252 -20.31 -8.68 -3.73
C VAL A 252 -20.87 -7.98 -2.49
N ALA A 253 -22.11 -7.47 -2.54
CA ALA A 253 -22.77 -6.88 -1.37
C ALA A 253 -22.91 -7.86 -0.20
N THR A 254 -23.21 -9.13 -0.49
CA THR A 254 -23.31 -10.18 0.54
C THR A 254 -21.95 -10.43 1.20
N GLU A 255 -20.87 -10.46 0.40
CA GLU A 255 -19.51 -10.61 0.90
C GLU A 255 -19.07 -9.41 1.75
N MET A 256 -19.41 -8.19 1.32
CA MET A 256 -19.11 -6.95 2.06
C MET A 256 -19.78 -6.95 3.44
N VAL A 257 -21.04 -7.36 3.55
CA VAL A 257 -21.75 -7.41 4.84
C VAL A 257 -21.11 -8.38 5.82
N VAL A 258 -20.64 -9.54 5.34
CA VAL A 258 -19.98 -10.55 6.15
C VAL A 258 -18.57 -10.10 6.59
N GLN A 259 -17.80 -9.49 5.69
CA GLN A 259 -16.40 -9.13 5.96
C GLN A 259 -16.23 -7.87 6.79
N LEU A 260 -17.19 -6.94 6.70
CA LEU A 260 -17.15 -5.65 7.39
C LEU A 260 -18.01 -5.61 8.66
N ASP A 261 -18.59 -6.76 9.07
CA ASP A 261 -19.47 -6.90 10.24
C ASP A 261 -20.65 -5.90 10.21
N LEU A 262 -21.23 -5.71 9.02
CA LEU A 262 -22.34 -4.78 8.77
C LEU A 262 -23.69 -5.42 9.11
N THR A 263 -23.81 -6.01 10.29
CA THR A 263 -24.87 -6.95 10.69
C THR A 263 -26.30 -6.41 10.62
N ASP A 264 -26.48 -5.09 10.43
CA ASP A 264 -27.76 -4.40 10.42
C ASP A 264 -28.13 -3.77 9.04
N GLN A 265 -27.33 -3.98 7.97
CA GLN A 265 -27.60 -3.36 6.66
C GLN A 265 -28.22 -4.33 5.64
N ASP A 266 -29.22 -3.83 4.91
CA ASP A 266 -29.90 -4.57 3.84
C ASP A 266 -28.95 -4.77 2.65
N VAL A 267 -28.49 -6.01 2.45
CA VAL A 267 -27.64 -6.45 1.32
C VAL A 267 -28.16 -5.92 -0.03
N THR A 268 -29.48 -5.84 -0.18
CA THR A 268 -30.14 -5.32 -1.38
C THR A 268 -29.82 -3.83 -1.65
N ALA A 269 -29.79 -3.00 -0.61
CA ALA A 269 -29.48 -1.58 -0.76
C ALA A 269 -28.00 -1.36 -1.16
N ILE A 270 -27.10 -2.20 -0.64
CA ILE A 270 -25.68 -2.18 -1.05
C ILE A 270 -25.54 -2.66 -2.49
N ALA A 271 -26.23 -3.72 -2.87
CA ALA A 271 -26.20 -4.22 -4.24
C ALA A 271 -26.70 -3.16 -5.25
N GLU A 272 -27.77 -2.42 -4.93
CA GLU A 272 -28.28 -1.33 -5.77
C GLU A 272 -27.25 -0.19 -5.93
N MET A 273 -26.52 0.18 -4.88
CA MET A 273 -25.44 1.18 -4.97
C MET A 273 -24.30 0.70 -5.89
N ILE A 274 -23.95 -0.58 -5.79
CA ILE A 274 -22.92 -1.19 -6.64
C ILE A 274 -23.39 -1.19 -8.11
N ASP A 275 -24.64 -1.54 -8.39
CA ASP A 275 -25.22 -1.52 -9.74
C ASP A 275 -25.19 -0.12 -10.38
N VAL A 276 -25.53 0.91 -9.61
CA VAL A 276 -25.49 2.32 -10.08
C VAL A 276 -24.06 2.73 -10.44
N GLU A 277 -23.08 2.35 -9.63
CA GLU A 277 -21.67 2.72 -9.83
C GLU A 277 -21.03 1.97 -11.01
N ILE A 278 -21.44 0.72 -11.25
CA ILE A 278 -20.98 -0.07 -12.40
C ILE A 278 -21.58 0.49 -13.70
N CYS A 279 -22.87 0.83 -13.69
CA CYS A 279 -23.56 1.36 -14.87
C CYS A 279 -23.03 2.74 -15.31
N SER A 280 -22.42 3.51 -14.41
CA SER A 280 -21.81 4.80 -14.75
C SER A 280 -20.42 4.67 -15.38
N HIS A 281 -19.74 3.52 -15.24
CA HIS A 281 -18.36 3.32 -15.66
C HIS A 281 -18.15 2.23 -16.74
N ILE A 282 -19.14 1.37 -16.99
CA ILE A 282 -19.11 0.38 -18.07
C ILE A 282 -20.13 0.79 -19.16
N PRO A 283 -19.70 1.22 -20.37
CA PRO A 283 -20.62 1.50 -21.46
C PRO A 283 -21.32 0.21 -21.92
N SER A 284 -22.61 0.32 -22.25
CA SER A 284 -23.47 -0.77 -22.75
C SER A 284 -22.95 -1.43 -24.03
#